data_AF-A0A1F8D890-F1
#
_entry.id   AF-A0A1F8D890-F1
#
_cell.length_a   1.000
_cell.length_b   1.000
_cell.length_c   1.000
_cell.angle_alpha   90.00
_cell.angle_beta   90.00
_cell.angle_gamma   90.00
#
_symmetry.space_group_name_H-M   'P 1'
#
loop_
_entity.id
_entity.type
_entity.pdbx_description
1 polymer ?
#
loop_
_entity_poly.entity_id
_entity_poly.type
_entity_poly.pdbx_seq_one_letter_code
_entity_poly.pdbx_strand_id
1 'polypeptide(L)'
;MAITTERPNGPERLIGESAKSVVKEIARLNRTIKTLYFARYWPNNPNEEDLFWNFSREQVLNGKLDWLTSPQLNCEDSLIGVISLVEMAPVEIDDPHVLNLSPEYRHIPMVDFSSLAFNGDNKSEDINNIKNFLREVLEEKQGWLLSSGRSYHYYGANLLTPDQWTWFMGKLLSQNKEKAGKVVVGARWVAKNLAGRDRIHSGVLGRFATLRLTSGEKKPSVPLVVDFL
;
A
#
# COMPACT_ATOMS: atom_id res chain seq x y z
N MET A 1 -39.67 11.18 0.35
CA MET A 1 -38.59 11.78 -0.48
C MET A 1 -37.35 10.93 -0.30
N ALA A 2 -36.98 10.13 -1.31
CA ALA A 2 -35.69 9.46 -1.32
C ALA A 2 -34.67 10.46 -1.88
N ILE A 3 -33.79 10.97 -1.01
CA ILE A 3 -32.62 11.75 -1.45
C ILE A 3 -31.66 10.71 -2.02
N THR A 4 -31.66 10.56 -3.34
CA THR A 4 -30.60 9.84 -4.03
C THR A 4 -29.35 10.70 -3.94
N THR A 5 -28.53 10.48 -2.91
CA THR A 5 -27.19 11.04 -2.85
C THR A 5 -26.40 10.39 -3.98
N GLU A 6 -26.19 11.14 -5.07
CA GLU A 6 -25.25 10.74 -6.11
C GLU A 6 -23.91 10.44 -5.43
N ARG A 7 -23.38 9.23 -5.64
CA ARG A 7 -22.06 8.88 -5.12
C ARG A 7 -21.05 9.87 -5.72
N PRO A 8 -20.09 10.38 -4.93
CA PRO A 8 -19.05 11.25 -5.46
C PRO A 8 -18.37 10.57 -6.66
N ASN A 9 -18.06 11.34 -7.72
CA ASN A 9 -17.23 10.84 -8.82
C ASN A 9 -15.72 10.98 -8.51
N GLY A 10 -15.37 11.61 -7.38
CA GLY A 10 -14.01 11.86 -6.91
C GLY A 10 -13.39 10.68 -6.15
N PRO A 11 -12.11 10.80 -5.73
CA PRO A 11 -11.42 9.78 -4.93
C PRO A 11 -12.10 9.45 -3.59
N GLU A 12 -12.92 10.36 -3.07
CA GLU A 12 -13.75 10.22 -1.87
C GLU A 12 -14.82 9.12 -2.03
N ARG A 13 -15.13 8.71 -3.26
CA ARG A 13 -16.08 7.62 -3.53
C ARG A 13 -15.65 6.27 -2.95
N LEU A 14 -14.37 6.15 -2.58
CA LEU A 14 -13.85 4.97 -1.94
C LEU A 14 -14.00 5.00 -0.42
N ILE A 15 -14.51 6.06 0.21
CA ILE A 15 -14.78 6.05 1.66
C ILE A 15 -15.74 4.91 2.00
N GLY A 16 -15.34 4.06 2.96
CA GLY A 16 -16.03 2.82 3.34
C GLY A 16 -15.67 1.60 2.50
N GLU A 17 -14.96 1.75 1.39
CA GLU A 17 -14.50 0.65 0.54
C GLU A 17 -13.26 -0.04 1.11
N SER A 18 -12.98 -1.26 0.64
CA SER A 18 -11.84 -2.06 1.11
C SER A 18 -10.50 -1.61 0.51
N ALA A 19 -9.39 -2.04 1.13
CA ALA A 19 -8.05 -1.93 0.56
C ALA A 19 -7.93 -2.50 -0.86
N LYS A 20 -8.73 -3.51 -1.22
CA LYS A 20 -8.76 -4.05 -2.59
C LYS A 20 -9.27 -3.02 -3.60
N SER A 21 -10.30 -2.26 -3.22
CA SER A 21 -10.87 -1.19 -4.04
C SER A 21 -9.82 -0.09 -4.27
N VAL A 22 -9.02 0.24 -3.24
CA VAL A 22 -7.90 1.18 -3.35
C VAL A 22 -6.82 0.68 -4.31
N VAL A 23 -6.41 -0.60 -4.24
CA VAL A 23 -5.42 -1.17 -5.18
C VAL A 23 -5.92 -1.13 -6.62
N LYS A 24 -7.20 -1.47 -6.85
CA LYS A 24 -7.82 -1.35 -8.18
C LYS A 24 -7.81 0.09 -8.67
N GLU A 25 -8.06 1.05 -7.78
CA GLU A 25 -8.05 2.46 -8.11
C GLU A 25 -6.65 3.00 -8.46
N ILE A 26 -5.63 2.59 -7.72
CA ILE A 26 -4.23 2.92 -8.04
C ILE A 26 -3.86 2.36 -9.41
N ALA A 27 -4.22 1.10 -9.69
CA ALA A 27 -4.03 0.50 -11.01
C ALA A 27 -4.80 1.26 -12.11
N ARG A 28 -6.03 1.72 -11.83
CA ARG A 28 -6.84 2.50 -12.77
C ARG A 28 -6.18 3.85 -13.11
N LEU A 29 -5.71 4.57 -12.09
CA LEU A 29 -5.07 5.89 -12.22
C LEU A 29 -3.71 5.81 -12.93
N ASN A 30 -2.94 4.75 -12.67
CA ASN A 30 -1.60 4.57 -13.23
C ASN A 30 -1.63 3.62 -14.42
N ARG A 31 -2.01 4.14 -15.60
CA ARG A 31 -2.20 3.36 -16.84
C ARG A 31 -0.92 2.67 -17.34
N THR A 32 0.23 3.18 -16.95
CA THR A 32 1.55 2.63 -17.30
C THR A 32 1.99 1.49 -16.38
N ILE A 33 1.24 1.14 -15.32
CA ILE A 33 1.55 -0.09 -14.58
C ILE A 33 1.31 -1.28 -15.52
N LYS A 34 2.34 -2.10 -15.70
CA LYS A 34 2.27 -3.39 -16.40
C LYS A 34 1.89 -4.49 -15.43
N THR A 35 2.60 -4.57 -14.30
CA THR A 35 2.48 -5.70 -13.34
C THR A 35 2.37 -5.18 -11.90
N LEU A 36 1.43 -5.74 -11.14
CA LEU A 36 1.34 -5.59 -9.68
C LEU A 36 1.77 -6.89 -9.00
N TYR A 37 2.43 -6.77 -7.85
CA TYR A 37 2.92 -7.91 -7.07
C TYR A 37 2.16 -8.04 -5.75
N PHE A 38 1.98 -9.28 -5.32
CA PHE A 38 1.26 -9.65 -4.11
C PHE A 38 2.03 -10.72 -3.36
N ALA A 39 1.94 -10.69 -2.03
CA ALA A 39 2.55 -11.68 -1.16
C ALA A 39 1.50 -12.26 -0.23
N ARG A 40 1.61 -13.55 0.03
CA ARG A 40 1.06 -14.17 1.23
C ARG A 40 2.17 -14.22 2.25
N TYR A 41 1.86 -13.78 3.45
CA TYR A 41 2.81 -13.75 4.55
C TYR A 41 2.14 -14.22 5.84
N TRP A 42 2.97 -14.76 6.74
CA TRP A 42 2.56 -15.27 8.04
C TRP A 42 3.11 -14.37 9.14
N PRO A 43 2.30 -13.45 9.71
CA PRO A 43 2.79 -12.50 10.70
C PRO A 43 3.43 -13.14 11.93
N ASN A 44 3.07 -14.38 12.24
CA ASN A 44 3.48 -15.09 13.46
C ASN A 44 4.30 -16.36 13.19
N ASN A 45 4.57 -16.70 11.92
CA ASN A 45 5.34 -17.89 11.57
C ASN A 45 6.44 -17.52 10.56
N PRO A 46 7.61 -17.07 11.02
CA PRO A 46 8.70 -16.64 10.15
C PRO A 46 9.37 -17.80 9.40
N ASN A 47 9.01 -19.06 9.69
CA ASN A 47 9.55 -20.24 9.04
C ASN A 47 8.76 -20.65 7.79
N GLU A 48 7.59 -20.05 7.55
CA GLU A 48 6.80 -20.29 6.34
C GLU A 48 7.34 -19.42 5.20
N GLU A 49 7.47 -20.01 4.01
CA GLU A 49 7.90 -19.28 2.83
C GLU A 49 6.78 -18.37 2.31
N ASP A 50 7.10 -17.10 2.11
CA ASP A 50 6.17 -16.16 1.48
C ASP A 50 5.84 -16.65 0.05
N LEU A 51 4.54 -16.77 -0.25
CA LEU A 51 4.08 -17.06 -1.62
C LEU A 51 3.88 -15.76 -2.37
N PHE A 52 4.42 -15.68 -3.58
CA PHE A 52 4.35 -14.48 -4.41
C PHE A 52 3.45 -14.70 -5.62
N TRP A 53 2.62 -13.71 -5.92
CA TRP A 53 1.89 -13.62 -7.17
C TRP A 53 2.20 -12.32 -7.88
N ASN A 54 2.09 -12.35 -9.19
CA ASN A 54 2.09 -11.15 -10.00
C ASN A 54 0.93 -11.22 -10.98
N PHE A 55 0.25 -10.10 -11.18
CA PHE A 55 -0.85 -9.98 -12.12
C PHE A 55 -0.64 -8.74 -12.97
N SER A 56 -1.03 -8.83 -14.23
CA SER A 56 -1.08 -7.63 -15.07
C SER A 56 -2.09 -6.63 -14.51
N ARG A 57 -1.92 -5.35 -14.84
CA ARG A 57 -2.90 -4.31 -14.53
C ARG A 57 -4.32 -4.73 -14.95
N GLU A 58 -4.48 -5.22 -16.17
CA GLU A 58 -5.79 -5.66 -16.69
C GLU A 58 -6.36 -6.83 -15.89
N GLN A 59 -5.54 -7.79 -15.47
CA GLN A 59 -6.01 -8.89 -14.62
C GLN A 59 -6.51 -8.36 -13.26
N VAL A 60 -5.81 -7.40 -12.65
CA VAL A 60 -6.24 -6.77 -11.38
C VAL A 60 -7.57 -6.04 -11.55
N LEU A 61 -7.73 -5.28 -12.63
CA LEU A 61 -8.97 -4.55 -12.93
C LEU A 61 -10.14 -5.51 -13.25
N ASN A 62 -9.85 -6.65 -13.89
CA ASN A 62 -10.84 -7.65 -14.32
C ASN A 62 -11.04 -8.80 -13.30
N GLY A 63 -10.90 -8.51 -12.01
CA GLY A 63 -11.36 -9.41 -10.93
C GLY A 63 -10.35 -10.45 -10.43
N LYS A 64 -9.12 -10.50 -10.97
CA LYS A 64 -8.10 -11.45 -10.46
C LYS A 64 -7.73 -11.19 -8.99
N LEU A 65 -7.84 -9.94 -8.55
CA LEU A 65 -7.65 -9.58 -7.14
C LEU A 65 -8.72 -10.18 -6.23
N ASP A 66 -9.95 -10.32 -6.70
CA ASP A 66 -11.03 -10.94 -5.91
C ASP A 66 -10.84 -12.46 -5.80
N TRP A 67 -10.36 -13.09 -6.88
CA TRP A 67 -9.92 -14.49 -6.82
C TRP A 67 -8.79 -14.67 -5.81
N LEU A 68 -7.74 -13.85 -5.87
CA LEU A 68 -6.59 -13.98 -4.98
C LEU A 68 -7.00 -13.84 -3.52
N THR A 69 -7.93 -12.92 -3.22
CA THR A 69 -8.38 -12.62 -1.86
C THR A 69 -9.58 -13.45 -1.42
N SER A 70 -9.93 -14.51 -2.16
CA SER A 70 -11.06 -15.36 -1.82
C SER A 70 -10.77 -16.17 -0.54
N PRO A 71 -11.79 -16.50 0.27
CA PRO A 71 -11.63 -17.32 1.45
C PRO A 71 -10.99 -18.68 1.18
N GLN A 72 -11.17 -19.25 -0.02
CA GLN A 72 -10.63 -20.56 -0.37
C GLN A 72 -9.09 -20.57 -0.44
N LEU A 73 -8.47 -19.42 -0.70
CA LEU A 73 -7.02 -19.29 -0.72
C LEU A 73 -6.45 -18.90 0.64
N ASN A 74 -7.28 -18.48 1.59
CA ASN A 74 -6.83 -18.13 2.94
C ASN A 74 -6.75 -19.41 3.78
N CYS A 75 -5.54 -19.92 4.01
CA CYS A 75 -5.31 -20.89 5.08
C CYS A 75 -5.29 -20.17 6.44
N GLU A 76 -5.66 -20.88 7.51
CA GLU A 76 -5.65 -20.38 8.88
C GLU A 76 -4.31 -19.69 9.17
N ASP A 77 -4.38 -18.47 9.70
CA ASP A 77 -3.26 -17.54 9.99
C ASP A 77 -2.52 -16.83 8.84
N SER A 78 -2.74 -17.18 7.57
CA SER A 78 -2.09 -16.47 6.46
C SER A 78 -2.83 -15.16 6.08
N LEU A 79 -2.08 -14.16 5.62
CA LEU A 79 -2.64 -12.92 5.09
C LEU A 79 -2.10 -12.64 3.70
N ILE A 80 -2.93 -12.03 2.87
CA ILE A 80 -2.56 -11.58 1.54
C ILE A 80 -2.39 -10.07 1.59
N GLY A 81 -1.27 -9.59 1.06
CA GLY A 81 -0.99 -8.17 0.91
C GLY A 81 -0.55 -7.81 -0.50
N VAL A 82 -0.71 -6.54 -0.84
CA VAL A 82 -0.10 -5.94 -2.03
C VAL A 82 1.31 -5.49 -1.67
N ILE A 83 2.24 -5.72 -2.58
CA ILE A 83 3.62 -5.25 -2.47
C ILE A 83 3.68 -3.83 -3.07
N SER A 84 4.43 -2.93 -2.43
CA SER A 84 4.58 -1.55 -2.90
C SER A 84 5.20 -1.47 -4.29
N LEU A 85 6.06 -2.41 -4.66
CA LEU A 85 6.74 -2.45 -5.95
C LEU A 85 5.75 -2.76 -7.08
N VAL A 86 5.86 -2.06 -8.20
CA VAL A 86 5.13 -2.32 -9.45
C VAL A 86 6.09 -2.24 -10.65
N GLU A 87 5.83 -3.06 -11.66
CA GLU A 87 6.56 -3.01 -12.94
C GLU A 87 5.82 -2.07 -13.88
N MET A 88 6.55 -1.15 -14.50
CA MET A 88 6.01 -0.21 -15.48
C MET A 88 6.11 -0.82 -16.89
N ALA A 89 5.13 -0.51 -17.73
CA ALA A 89 5.24 -0.75 -19.16
C ALA A 89 6.40 0.08 -19.72
N PRO A 90 7.14 -0.42 -20.73
CA PRO A 90 8.16 0.37 -21.39
C PRO A 90 7.56 1.69 -21.88
N VAL A 91 8.24 2.79 -21.62
CA VAL A 91 7.96 4.03 -22.35
C VAL A 91 8.42 3.79 -23.77
N GLU A 92 7.53 3.91 -24.75
CA GLU A 92 7.93 3.97 -26.16
C GLU A 92 8.82 5.20 -26.31
N ILE A 93 10.14 4.97 -26.40
CA ILE A 93 11.08 6.02 -26.75
C ILE A 93 11.13 5.99 -28.27
N ASP A 94 10.74 7.09 -28.92
CA ASP A 94 10.84 7.30 -30.37
C ASP A 94 12.30 7.37 -30.88
N ASP A 95 13.25 6.84 -30.12
CA ASP A 95 14.65 6.71 -30.49
C ASP A 95 14.96 5.23 -30.76
N PRO A 96 15.10 4.82 -32.03
CA PRO A 96 15.41 3.43 -32.40
C PRO A 96 16.79 2.96 -31.92
N HIS A 97 17.60 3.83 -31.32
CA HIS A 97 18.90 3.50 -30.74
C HIS A 97 18.87 3.29 -29.22
N VAL A 98 17.76 3.62 -28.54
CA VAL A 98 17.62 3.40 -27.09
C VAL A 98 16.84 2.10 -26.85
N LEU A 99 17.55 0.98 -26.82
CA LEU A 99 17.02 -0.28 -26.32
C LEU A 99 16.88 -0.19 -24.79
N ASN A 100 15.71 0.22 -24.29
CA ASN A 100 15.41 0.17 -22.87
C ASN A 100 15.10 -1.29 -22.47
N LEU A 101 16.15 -2.11 -22.31
CA LEU A 101 16.04 -3.54 -22.05
C LEU A 101 15.73 -3.89 -20.59
N SER A 102 15.88 -2.93 -19.66
CA SER A 102 15.60 -3.17 -18.25
C SER A 102 14.17 -2.77 -17.88
N PRO A 103 13.42 -3.63 -17.17
CA PRO A 103 12.13 -3.25 -16.63
C PRO A 103 12.28 -2.03 -15.68
N GLU A 104 11.44 -1.02 -15.88
CA GLU A 104 11.33 0.11 -14.96
C GLU A 104 10.42 -0.30 -13.80
N TYR A 105 10.88 -0.06 -12.57
CA TYR A 105 10.11 -0.30 -11.36
C TYR A 105 9.79 0.98 -10.62
N ARG A 106 8.61 1.03 -10.03
CA ARG A 106 8.17 2.11 -9.14
C ARG A 106 7.54 1.56 -7.88
N HIS A 107 7.32 2.43 -6.91
CA HIS A 107 6.71 2.11 -5.63
C HIS A 107 5.39 2.86 -5.45
N ILE A 108 4.36 2.15 -5.04
CA ILE A 108 3.18 2.71 -4.40
C ILE A 108 3.60 3.22 -3.01
N PRO A 109 3.45 4.52 -2.70
CA PRO A 109 3.65 5.03 -1.35
C PRO A 109 2.76 4.27 -0.38
N MET A 110 3.35 3.63 0.61
CA MET A 110 2.63 2.88 1.62
C MET A 110 3.14 3.28 2.99
N VAL A 111 2.26 3.34 3.99
CA VAL A 111 2.66 3.54 5.40
C VAL A 111 1.82 2.63 6.29
N ASP A 112 2.48 1.93 7.22
CA ASP A 112 1.83 1.25 8.33
C ASP A 112 2.02 2.09 9.61
N PHE A 113 0.94 2.74 10.06
CA PHE A 113 0.99 3.56 11.26
C PHE A 113 0.86 2.70 12.51
N SER A 114 1.70 3.01 13.50
CA SER A 114 1.73 2.31 14.78
C SER A 114 0.42 2.52 15.54
N SER A 115 -0.19 1.42 16.00
CA SER A 115 -1.38 1.47 16.85
C SER A 115 -1.15 2.24 18.16
N LEU A 116 0.10 2.30 18.63
CA LEU A 116 0.48 2.99 19.87
C LEU A 116 0.46 4.53 19.74
N ALA A 117 0.40 5.05 18.52
CA ALA A 117 0.34 6.48 18.28
C ALA A 117 -1.04 7.09 18.56
N PHE A 118 -2.07 6.25 18.62
CA PHE A 118 -3.46 6.67 18.56
C PHE A 118 -4.19 6.24 19.81
N ASN A 119 -4.96 7.15 20.41
CA ASN A 119 -5.68 6.84 21.66
C ASN A 119 -7.00 6.10 21.40
N GLY A 120 -7.44 5.91 20.15
CA GLY A 120 -8.63 5.12 19.80
C GLY A 120 -9.98 5.78 20.19
N ASP A 121 -9.96 6.62 21.22
CA ASP A 121 -11.10 7.35 21.76
C ASP A 121 -11.51 8.55 20.89
N ASN A 122 -10.56 9.12 20.12
CA ASN A 122 -10.83 10.22 19.18
C ASN A 122 -10.27 9.95 17.78
N LYS A 123 -10.97 9.09 17.04
CA LYS A 123 -10.61 8.71 15.66
C LYS A 123 -10.45 9.90 14.71
N SER A 124 -11.22 10.97 14.90
CA SER A 124 -11.17 12.15 14.03
C SER A 124 -9.86 12.94 14.21
N GLU A 125 -9.38 13.04 15.45
CA GLU A 125 -8.10 13.67 15.77
C GLU A 125 -6.93 12.82 15.30
N ASP A 126 -7.01 11.50 15.48
CA ASP A 126 -6.01 10.55 14.95
C ASP A 126 -5.85 10.72 13.43
N ILE A 127 -6.97 10.75 12.69
CA ILE A 127 -6.97 10.96 11.23
C ILE A 127 -6.34 12.31 10.87
N ASN A 128 -6.72 13.39 11.54
CA ASN A 128 -6.16 14.72 11.27
C ASN A 128 -4.64 14.78 11.52
N ASN A 129 -4.18 14.15 12.60
CA ASN A 129 -2.76 14.05 12.93
C ASN A 129 -1.99 13.27 11.86
N ILE A 130 -2.54 12.15 11.39
CA ILE A 130 -1.96 11.37 10.29
C ILE A 130 -1.89 12.21 9.02
N LYS A 131 -2.96 12.93 8.65
CA LYS A 131 -2.98 13.78 7.45
C LYS A 131 -1.93 14.88 7.52
N ASN A 132 -1.77 15.51 8.68
CA ASN A 132 -0.77 16.54 8.89
C ASN A 132 0.65 15.96 8.79
N PHE A 133 0.91 14.81 9.43
CA PHE A 133 2.17 14.11 9.30
C PHE A 133 2.48 13.75 7.83
N LEU A 134 1.53 13.16 7.12
CA LEU A 134 1.67 12.80 5.72
C LEU A 134 1.96 14.03 4.84
N ARG A 135 1.31 15.18 5.08
CA ARG A 135 1.61 16.43 4.36
C ARG A 135 3.02 16.97 4.65
N GLU A 136 3.62 16.65 5.79
CA GLU A 136 5.00 17.01 6.12
C GLU A 136 6.02 16.08 5.41
N VAL A 137 5.70 14.79 5.24
CA VAL A 137 6.63 13.80 4.65
C VAL A 137 6.46 13.59 3.14
N LEU A 138 5.24 13.76 2.62
CA LEU A 138 4.87 13.58 1.23
C LEU A 138 4.64 14.94 0.59
N GLU A 139 5.32 15.19 -0.53
CA GLU A 139 5.05 16.35 -1.37
C GLU A 139 3.71 16.18 -2.11
N GLU A 140 3.30 14.93 -2.35
CA GLU A 140 2.03 14.57 -2.95
C GLU A 140 0.90 14.48 -1.90
N LYS A 141 -0.24 15.09 -2.22
CA LYS A 141 -1.42 15.17 -1.36
C LYS A 141 -2.57 14.34 -1.92
N GLN A 142 -2.30 13.15 -2.45
CA GLN A 142 -3.34 12.28 -2.99
C GLN A 142 -3.12 10.85 -2.54
N GLY A 143 -4.05 10.33 -1.76
CA GLY A 143 -4.04 8.95 -1.33
C GLY A 143 -5.09 8.65 -0.28
N TRP A 144 -5.28 7.37 -0.01
CA TRP A 144 -6.34 6.90 0.87
C TRP A 144 -5.76 6.52 2.23
N LEU A 145 -6.46 6.95 3.28
CA LEU A 145 -6.23 6.50 4.63
C LEU A 145 -7.22 5.38 4.95
N LEU A 146 -6.71 4.25 5.42
CA LEU A 146 -7.50 3.09 5.78
C LEU A 146 -7.37 2.81 7.26
N SER A 147 -8.47 2.39 7.89
CA SER A 147 -8.45 1.85 9.24
C SER A 147 -8.65 0.35 9.19
N SER A 148 -7.78 -0.34 9.93
CA SER A 148 -7.90 -1.76 10.23
C SER A 148 -8.60 -1.99 11.59
N GLY A 149 -9.16 -0.95 12.19
CA GLY A 149 -9.73 -0.94 13.54
C GLY A 149 -8.69 -0.76 14.65
N ARG A 150 -7.51 -1.38 14.51
CA ARG A 150 -6.40 -1.25 15.48
C ARG A 150 -5.21 -0.44 14.97
N SER A 151 -5.10 -0.24 13.67
CA SER A 151 -4.03 0.52 13.04
C SER A 151 -4.60 1.31 11.86
N TYR A 152 -3.86 2.32 11.42
CA TYR A 152 -4.14 3.02 10.19
C TYR A 152 -3.08 2.68 9.14
N HIS A 153 -3.48 2.61 7.88
CA HIS A 153 -2.58 2.42 6.76
C HIS A 153 -2.82 3.50 5.71
N TYR A 154 -1.76 3.92 5.01
CA TYR A 154 -1.88 4.85 3.90
C TYR A 154 -1.43 4.19 2.59
N TYR A 155 -2.12 4.55 1.50
CA TYR A 155 -1.76 4.21 0.13
C TYR A 155 -1.80 5.48 -0.73
N GLY A 156 -0.65 5.86 -1.29
CA GLY A 156 -0.53 7.00 -2.20
C GLY A 156 -0.98 6.65 -3.63
N ALA A 157 -1.56 7.63 -4.31
CA ALA A 157 -2.03 7.46 -5.68
C ALA A 157 -0.92 7.57 -6.74
N ASN A 158 0.12 8.37 -6.45
CA ASN A 158 1.24 8.60 -7.35
C ASN A 158 2.39 7.65 -7.06
N LEU A 159 3.02 7.12 -8.11
CA LEU A 159 4.11 6.16 -7.97
C LEU A 159 5.46 6.85 -7.83
N LEU A 160 6.26 6.39 -6.86
CA LEU A 160 7.60 6.86 -6.59
C LEU A 160 8.64 6.06 -7.36
N THR A 161 9.64 6.73 -7.93
CA THR A 161 10.87 6.07 -8.37
C THR A 161 11.61 5.43 -7.18
N PRO A 162 12.56 4.51 -7.39
CA PRO A 162 13.35 3.92 -6.31
C PRO A 162 14.07 4.95 -5.42
N ASP A 163 14.57 6.04 -6.02
CA ASP A 163 15.23 7.13 -5.28
C ASP A 163 14.23 7.93 -4.45
N GLN A 164 13.08 8.26 -5.03
CA GLN A 164 11.98 8.93 -4.30
C GLN A 164 11.45 8.06 -3.17
N TRP A 165 11.35 6.74 -3.36
CA TRP A 165 10.97 5.80 -2.32
C TRP A 165 11.97 5.79 -1.16
N THR A 166 13.26 5.76 -1.48
CA THR A 166 14.33 5.84 -0.47
C THR A 166 14.25 7.16 0.30
N TRP A 167 14.04 8.28 -0.40
CA TRP A 167 13.85 9.59 0.20
C TRP A 167 12.60 9.65 1.08
N PHE A 168 11.48 9.10 0.62
CA PHE A 168 10.24 9.00 1.37
C PHE A 168 10.44 8.22 2.67
N MET A 169 11.06 7.04 2.60
CA MET A 169 11.39 6.24 3.79
C MET A 169 12.33 6.97 4.75
N GLY A 170 13.34 7.70 4.23
CA GLY A 170 14.21 8.55 5.02
C GLY A 170 13.44 9.69 5.71
N LYS A 171 12.52 10.35 5.02
CA LYS A 171 11.63 11.38 5.58
C LYS A 171 10.76 10.78 6.68
N LEU A 172 10.14 9.62 6.46
CA LEU A 172 9.37 8.90 7.49
C LEU A 172 10.22 8.70 8.75
N LEU A 173 11.46 8.17 8.64
CA LEU A 173 12.35 8.02 9.81
C LEU A 173 12.68 9.35 10.49
N SER A 174 13.03 10.37 9.71
CA SER A 174 13.48 11.67 10.24
C SER A 174 12.36 12.48 10.90
N GLN A 175 11.14 12.38 10.39
CA GLN A 175 9.95 13.08 10.86
C GLN A 175 9.15 12.26 11.88
N ASN A 176 9.50 10.98 12.07
CA ASN A 176 9.01 10.14 13.18
C ASN A 176 9.59 10.58 14.54
N LYS A 177 9.86 11.89 14.70
CA LYS A 177 10.16 12.49 15.98
C LYS A 177 8.97 12.29 16.89
N GLU A 178 9.28 11.97 18.14
CA GLU A 178 8.36 11.85 19.27
C GLU A 178 7.63 13.19 19.54
N LYS A 179 6.81 13.68 18.62
CA LYS A 179 5.82 14.72 18.94
C LYS A 179 4.87 14.08 19.96
N ALA A 180 5.01 14.48 21.22
CA ALA A 180 4.30 13.96 22.39
C ALA A 180 4.65 12.51 22.84
N GLY A 181 5.87 12.02 22.59
CA GLY A 181 6.33 10.73 23.13
C GLY A 181 5.74 9.49 22.47
N LYS A 182 5.10 9.63 21.29
CA LYS A 182 4.46 8.54 20.57
C LYS A 182 5.06 8.36 19.18
N VAL A 183 5.48 7.13 18.89
CA VAL A 183 6.02 6.70 17.59
C VAL A 183 4.86 6.58 16.59
N VAL A 184 4.81 7.43 15.57
CA VAL A 184 3.73 7.49 14.56
C VAL A 184 3.87 6.37 13.54
N VAL A 185 5.10 6.09 13.09
CA VAL A 185 5.42 5.00 12.15
C VAL A 185 6.43 4.06 12.78
N GLY A 186 6.21 2.75 12.67
CA GLY A 186 7.11 1.76 13.28
C GLY A 186 8.52 1.83 12.67
N ALA A 187 9.54 2.19 13.46
CA ALA A 187 10.93 2.27 12.98
C ALA A 187 11.43 0.93 12.40
N ARG A 188 10.98 -0.21 12.98
CA ARG A 188 11.25 -1.55 12.45
C ARG A 188 10.63 -1.77 11.07
N TRP A 189 9.43 -1.26 10.84
CA TRP A 189 8.75 -1.35 9.54
C TRP A 189 9.55 -0.59 8.48
N VAL A 190 9.94 0.66 8.77
CA VAL A 190 10.75 1.45 7.83
C VAL A 190 12.12 0.80 7.59
N ALA A 191 12.79 0.33 8.65
CA ALA A 191 14.08 -0.33 8.54
C ALA A 191 13.99 -1.61 7.68
N LYS A 192 12.95 -2.44 7.86
CA LYS A 192 12.73 -3.62 7.01
C LYS A 192 12.61 -3.22 5.54
N ASN A 193 11.83 -2.18 5.25
CA ASN A 193 11.60 -1.75 3.87
C ASN A 193 12.81 -1.03 3.25
N LEU A 194 13.74 -0.49 4.05
CA LEU A 194 15.01 0.09 3.59
C LEU A 194 16.15 -0.93 3.50
N ALA A 195 16.18 -1.93 4.37
CA ALA A 195 17.25 -2.94 4.43
C ALA A 195 16.91 -4.23 3.67
N GLY A 196 15.65 -4.37 3.22
CA GLY A 196 15.09 -5.57 2.61
C GLY A 196 16.00 -6.16 1.52
N ARG A 197 16.27 -7.46 1.68
CA ARG A 197 16.89 -8.33 0.67
C ARG A 197 15.85 -9.33 0.12
N ASP A 198 14.58 -8.97 0.20
CA ASP A 198 13.50 -9.88 -0.17
C ASP A 198 13.57 -10.10 -1.69
N ARG A 199 13.76 -11.36 -2.09
CA ARG A 199 13.75 -11.76 -3.50
C ARG A 199 12.32 -11.98 -3.94
N ILE A 200 11.85 -11.17 -4.87
CA ILE A 200 10.69 -11.54 -5.68
C ILE A 200 11.18 -12.55 -6.73
N HIS A 201 10.31 -13.49 -7.11
CA HIS A 201 10.60 -14.62 -8.05
C HIS A 201 11.30 -14.23 -9.37
N SER A 202 11.38 -12.94 -9.72
CA SER A 202 12.14 -12.39 -10.84
C SER A 202 13.63 -12.09 -10.54
N GLY A 203 14.14 -12.44 -9.35
CA GLY A 203 15.51 -12.11 -8.93
C GLY A 203 15.69 -10.66 -8.47
N VAL A 204 14.61 -9.87 -8.42
CA VAL A 204 14.61 -8.51 -7.89
C VAL A 204 14.76 -8.57 -6.36
N LEU A 205 15.92 -8.13 -5.87
CA LEU A 205 16.15 -7.84 -4.45
C LEU A 205 15.47 -6.50 -4.14
N GLY A 206 14.29 -6.56 -3.52
CA GLY A 206 13.43 -5.40 -3.41
C GLY A 206 13.30 -4.87 -1.99
N ARG A 207 13.61 -3.59 -1.83
CA ARG A 207 13.24 -2.74 -0.69
C ARG A 207 11.77 -2.36 -0.77
N PHE A 208 10.84 -3.27 -0.49
CA PHE A 208 9.41 -3.01 -0.65
C PHE A 208 8.63 -3.17 0.67
N ALA A 209 7.50 -2.47 0.74
CA ALA A 209 6.52 -2.67 1.79
C ALA A 209 5.42 -3.63 1.34
N THR A 210 4.80 -4.32 2.29
CA THR A 210 3.59 -5.11 2.05
C THR A 210 2.50 -4.65 3.00
N LEU A 211 1.33 -4.30 2.47
CA LEU A 211 0.14 -3.97 3.27
C LEU A 211 -1.01 -4.93 2.97
N ARG A 212 -1.72 -5.31 4.01
CA ARG A 212 -2.74 -6.38 3.95
C ARG A 212 -3.99 -5.96 3.18
N LEU A 213 -4.55 -6.92 2.45
CA LEU A 213 -5.82 -6.84 1.72
C LEU A 213 -6.91 -7.75 2.30
N THR A 214 -6.52 -8.78 3.05
CA THR A 214 -7.44 -9.75 3.68
C THR A 214 -7.48 -9.59 5.19
N SER A 215 -8.49 -10.24 5.78
CA SER A 215 -8.55 -10.56 7.21
C SER A 215 -8.11 -12.00 7.47
N GLY A 216 -7.82 -12.29 8.73
CA GLY A 216 -7.59 -13.63 9.25
C GLY A 216 -7.95 -13.68 10.73
N GLU A 217 -7.81 -14.83 11.38
CA GLU A 217 -8.26 -15.04 12.76
C GLU A 217 -7.71 -13.98 13.75
N LYS A 218 -6.40 -13.73 13.70
CA LYS A 218 -5.71 -12.74 14.55
C LYS A 218 -5.85 -11.28 14.07
N LYS A 219 -6.28 -11.08 12.83
CA LYS A 219 -6.46 -9.77 12.18
C LYS A 219 -7.84 -9.76 11.48
N PRO A 220 -8.94 -9.72 12.26
CA PRO A 220 -10.28 -10.08 11.77
C PRO A 220 -10.89 -9.07 10.81
N SER A 221 -10.34 -7.86 10.74
CA SER A 221 -10.83 -6.77 9.91
C SER A 221 -10.04 -6.62 8.61
N VAL A 222 -10.76 -6.54 7.49
CA VAL A 222 -10.22 -6.00 6.25
C VAL A 222 -10.05 -4.49 6.43
N PRO A 223 -8.91 -3.88 6.06
CA PRO A 223 -8.76 -2.42 6.15
C PRO A 223 -9.76 -1.71 5.23
N LEU A 224 -10.46 -0.72 5.77
CA LEU A 224 -11.46 0.09 5.07
C LEU A 224 -11.00 1.54 4.96
N VAL A 225 -11.28 2.19 3.85
CA VAL A 225 -10.99 3.62 3.67
C VAL A 225 -11.84 4.44 4.64
N VAL A 226 -11.17 5.28 5.41
CA VAL A 226 -11.80 6.19 6.37
C VAL A 226 -11.66 7.65 5.97
N ASP A 227 -10.67 7.98 5.14
CA ASP A 227 -10.46 9.34 4.64
C ASP A 227 -9.59 9.33 3.37
N PHE A 228 -9.52 10.48 2.71
CA PHE A 228 -8.66 10.78 1.57
C PHE A 228 -7.85 12.06 1.86
N LEU A 229 -6.60 12.09 1.38
CA LEU A 229 -5.72 13.26 1.47
C LEU A 229 -5.86 14.15 0.24
#